data_AF-J9EAW0-F1
#
_entry.id   AF-J9EAW0-F1
#
_cell.length_a   1.000
_cell.length_b   1.000
_cell.length_c   1.000
_cell.angle_alpha   90.00
_cell.angle_beta   90.00
_cell.angle_gamma   90.00
#
_symmetry.space_group_name_H-M   'P 1'
#
loop_
_entity.id
_entity.type
_entity.pdbx_description
1 polymer ?
#
loop_
_entity_poly.entity_id
_entity_poly.type
_entity_poly.pdbx_seq_one_letter_code
_entity_poly.pdbx_strand_id
1 'polypeptide(L)'
;MEKEKKEREGCANDKMDVEIRTHVIDEREFEHSAAVSGVYFTCDLLGDDLQLTKNEMRKKVEIFLRTQLADDPLVASTLMIFSLNGPDKRQNASETIQKYLRNLIEYPDESKYHRIRINNKIFQERVSCANGGKEFLLACGFEEKDLINNEQQEPFLVIPDNKAMDTYSLIQALEILQTGQAVPLKLSRNAA
;
A
#
# COMPACT_ATOMS: atom_id res chain seq x y z
N MET A 1 -48.72 27.19 53.37
CA MET A 1 -47.70 26.68 54.30
C MET A 1 -46.61 25.97 53.49
N GLU A 2 -45.70 26.67 52.79
CA GLU A 2 -44.68 27.66 53.24
C GLU A 2 -43.35 26.96 53.60
N LYS A 3 -42.22 27.28 52.94
CA LYS A 3 -41.28 28.43 53.18
C LYS A 3 -40.61 28.33 54.56
N GLU A 4 -39.31 28.56 54.76
CA GLU A 4 -38.21 29.03 53.89
C GLU A 4 -36.84 28.57 54.50
N LYS A 5 -35.87 28.05 53.72
CA LYS A 5 -34.64 28.75 53.21
C LYS A 5 -33.49 29.02 54.22
N LYS A 6 -32.34 28.36 54.00
CA LYS A 6 -30.95 28.92 53.91
C LYS A 6 -29.95 27.76 53.64
N GLU A 7 -29.10 27.83 52.60
CA GLU A 7 -27.73 28.42 52.57
C GLU A 7 -26.72 27.68 53.46
N ARG A 8 -25.60 27.11 52.96
CA ARG A 8 -25.08 26.91 51.57
C ARG A 8 -24.49 25.48 51.44
N GLU A 9 -23.41 25.08 50.72
CA GLU A 9 -22.37 25.69 49.86
C GLU A 9 -21.77 24.57 48.95
N GLY A 10 -21.08 24.89 47.84
CA GLY A 10 -20.21 23.92 47.15
C GLY A 10 -20.14 24.00 45.62
N CYS A 11 -19.09 24.65 45.10
CA CYS A 11 -18.49 24.59 43.75
C CYS A 11 -19.36 24.15 42.54
N ALA A 12 -19.60 25.08 41.61
CA ALA A 12 -20.09 24.75 40.26
C ALA A 12 -18.96 24.19 39.38
N ASN A 13 -19.22 23.09 38.67
CA ASN A 13 -18.40 22.69 37.51
C ASN A 13 -18.96 23.39 36.27
N ASP A 14 -18.12 24.17 35.61
CA ASP A 14 -18.51 24.97 34.45
C ASP A 14 -18.64 24.13 33.17
N LYS A 15 -19.39 24.63 32.19
CA LYS A 15 -19.50 24.01 30.87
C LYS A 15 -18.28 24.39 30.03
N MET A 16 -17.46 23.41 29.68
CA MET A 16 -16.43 23.60 28.66
C MET A 16 -16.90 23.02 27.33
N ASP A 17 -17.48 23.88 26.50
CA ASP A 17 -17.86 23.54 25.12
C ASP A 17 -16.60 23.18 24.31
N VAL A 18 -16.55 21.95 23.80
CA VAL A 18 -15.42 21.46 23.01
C VAL A 18 -15.62 21.85 21.54
N GLU A 19 -15.18 23.07 21.20
CA GLU A 19 -15.04 23.48 19.80
C GLU A 19 -14.11 22.51 19.06
N ILE A 20 -14.64 21.81 18.05
CA ILE A 20 -13.83 21.00 17.14
C ILE A 20 -13.03 21.95 16.25
N ARG A 21 -11.85 22.34 16.72
CA ARG A 21 -10.88 23.10 15.92
C ARG A 21 -10.41 22.23 14.76
N THR A 22 -10.94 22.51 13.57
CA THR A 22 -10.35 22.10 12.31
C THR A 22 -8.92 22.62 12.27
N HIS A 23 -7.94 21.71 12.36
CA HIS A 23 -6.54 22.05 12.10
C HIS A 23 -6.38 22.32 10.60
N VAL A 24 -6.67 23.56 10.21
CA VAL A 24 -6.14 24.14 8.98
C VAL A 24 -4.62 24.03 9.07
N ILE A 25 -4.02 23.36 8.08
CA ILE A 25 -2.57 23.26 8.00
C ILE A 25 -2.08 24.66 7.63
N ASP A 26 -1.30 25.25 8.53
CA ASP A 26 -0.76 26.61 8.42
C ASP A 26 0.36 26.61 7.37
N GLU A 27 -0.01 26.73 6.09
CA GLU A 27 0.88 26.87 4.94
C GLU A 27 1.60 28.23 4.98
N ARG A 28 2.49 28.41 5.97
CA ARG A 28 3.38 29.55 6.02
C ARG A 28 4.39 29.44 4.90
N GLU A 29 4.20 30.28 3.89
CA GLU A 29 5.13 30.51 2.80
C GLU A 29 6.53 30.77 3.37
N PHE A 30 7.49 29.92 3.03
CA PHE A 30 8.92 30.18 3.24
C PHE A 30 9.44 31.15 2.16
N GLU A 31 8.77 32.30 2.01
CA GLU A 31 9.44 33.49 1.51
C GLU A 31 10.54 33.90 2.51
N HIS A 32 11.52 34.69 2.06
CA HIS A 32 12.70 35.12 2.83
C HIS A 32 13.83 34.09 3.00
N SER A 33 14.17 33.33 1.95
CA SER A 33 15.58 32.95 1.67
C SER A 33 15.83 32.62 0.19
N ALA A 34 16.32 33.60 -0.57
CA ALA A 34 16.81 33.42 -1.94
C ALA A 34 18.19 32.70 -2.00
N ALA A 35 18.35 31.64 -1.20
CA ALA A 35 19.63 30.99 -0.90
C ALA A 35 19.51 29.46 -0.71
N VAL A 36 18.33 28.86 -0.96
CA VAL A 36 18.11 27.41 -0.89
C VAL A 36 17.59 26.92 -2.25
N SER A 37 18.50 26.38 -3.07
CA SER A 37 18.11 25.52 -4.20
C SER A 37 17.35 24.29 -3.70
N GLY A 38 16.45 23.74 -4.51
CA GLY A 38 15.60 22.61 -4.11
C GLY A 38 16.37 21.38 -3.59
N VAL A 39 15.73 20.58 -2.75
CA VAL A 39 16.30 19.29 -2.29
C VAL A 39 16.03 18.22 -3.34
N TYR A 40 17.03 17.96 -4.19
CA TYR A 40 16.97 17.00 -5.28
C TYR A 40 17.45 15.60 -4.89
N PHE A 41 16.90 14.59 -5.57
CA PHE A 41 17.22 13.17 -5.38
C PHE A 41 17.57 12.52 -6.73
N THR A 42 18.41 11.49 -6.69
CA THR A 42 18.69 10.57 -7.82
C THR A 42 18.17 9.17 -7.50
N CYS A 43 18.09 8.31 -8.51
CA CYS A 43 17.56 6.95 -8.39
C CYS A 43 18.21 6.04 -9.45
N ASP A 44 18.83 4.95 -9.01
CA ASP A 44 19.61 4.02 -9.83
C ASP A 44 18.80 3.42 -10.99
N LEU A 45 17.50 3.18 -10.78
CA LEU A 45 16.57 2.68 -11.82
C LEU A 45 16.30 3.69 -12.95
N LEU A 46 16.62 4.97 -12.75
CA LEU A 46 16.32 6.07 -13.68
C LEU A 46 17.58 6.79 -14.16
N GLY A 47 18.77 6.31 -13.75
CA GLY A 47 20.07 6.96 -13.96
C GLY A 47 20.39 8.01 -12.90
N ASP A 48 21.66 8.05 -12.47
CA ASP A 48 22.13 9.01 -11.46
C ASP A 48 22.17 10.47 -11.98
N ASP A 49 22.15 10.70 -13.30
CA ASP A 49 22.06 12.05 -13.89
C ASP A 49 20.68 12.72 -13.68
N LEU A 50 19.63 11.94 -13.45
CA LEU A 50 18.27 12.46 -13.31
C LEU A 50 18.01 12.99 -11.89
N GLN A 51 18.24 14.28 -11.70
CA GLN A 51 17.93 15.00 -10.47
C GLN A 51 16.49 15.53 -10.47
N LEU A 52 15.68 15.16 -9.47
CA LEU A 52 14.28 15.58 -9.33
C LEU A 52 13.90 15.80 -7.85
N THR A 53 12.83 16.54 -7.56
CA THR A 53 12.30 16.56 -6.19
C THR A 53 11.77 15.18 -5.79
N LYS A 54 11.68 14.91 -4.49
CA LYS A 54 11.21 13.63 -3.94
C LYS A 54 9.85 13.17 -4.49
N ASN A 55 8.96 14.11 -4.82
CA ASN A 55 7.62 13.81 -5.33
C ASN A 55 7.61 13.50 -6.84
N GLU A 56 8.40 14.23 -7.64
CA GLU A 56 8.58 13.96 -9.07
C GLU A 56 9.35 12.66 -9.30
N MET A 57 10.40 12.43 -8.50
CA MET A 57 11.18 11.20 -8.51
C MET A 57 10.29 9.98 -8.22
N ARG A 58 9.43 10.06 -7.20
CA ARG A 58 8.41 9.01 -6.92
C ARG A 58 7.47 8.76 -8.09
N LYS A 59 6.97 9.80 -8.76
CA LYS A 59 6.11 9.66 -9.95
C LYS A 59 6.85 8.98 -11.11
N LYS A 60 8.11 9.33 -11.36
CA LYS A 60 8.93 8.67 -12.39
C LYS A 60 9.23 7.21 -12.05
N VAL A 61 9.52 6.89 -10.79
CA VAL A 61 9.70 5.50 -10.33
C VAL A 61 8.40 4.70 -10.50
N GLU A 62 7.23 5.27 -10.19
CA GLU A 62 5.95 4.59 -10.46
C GLU A 62 5.74 4.32 -11.95
N ILE A 63 5.96 5.32 -12.82
CA ILE A 63 5.81 5.16 -14.27
C ILE A 63 6.74 4.05 -14.78
N PHE A 64 8.02 4.10 -14.41
CA PHE A 64 9.01 3.10 -14.82
C PHE A 64 8.64 1.68 -14.35
N LEU A 65 8.29 1.51 -13.06
CA LEU A 65 7.90 0.20 -12.53
C LEU A 65 6.61 -0.33 -13.19
N ARG A 66 5.64 0.55 -13.50
CA ARG A 66 4.44 0.15 -14.26
C ARG A 66 4.75 -0.23 -15.71
N THR A 67 5.78 0.32 -16.34
CA THR A 67 6.29 -0.14 -17.64
C THR A 67 6.95 -1.52 -17.53
N GLN A 68 7.80 -1.73 -16.51
CA GLN A 68 8.48 -3.02 -16.32
C GLN A 68 7.57 -4.22 -16.00
N LEU A 69 6.28 -3.99 -15.69
CA LEU A 69 5.28 -5.06 -15.58
C LEU A 69 5.12 -5.89 -16.87
N ALA A 70 5.56 -5.38 -18.03
CA ALA A 70 5.55 -6.13 -19.28
C ALA A 70 6.73 -7.13 -19.42
N ASP A 71 7.86 -6.85 -18.78
CA ASP A 71 9.10 -7.64 -18.93
C ASP A 71 9.33 -8.59 -17.74
N ASP A 72 9.22 -8.05 -16.52
CA ASP A 72 9.34 -8.79 -15.26
C ASP A 72 8.23 -8.34 -14.29
N PRO A 73 7.01 -8.89 -14.44
CA PRO A 73 5.88 -8.49 -13.60
C PRO A 73 6.09 -8.81 -12.12
N LEU A 74 6.90 -9.81 -11.77
CA LEU A 74 7.07 -10.28 -10.40
C LEU A 74 8.03 -9.37 -9.62
N VAL A 75 9.17 -9.00 -10.20
CA VAL A 75 10.09 -8.03 -9.59
C VAL A 75 9.50 -6.63 -9.64
N ALA A 76 8.89 -6.22 -10.76
CA ALA A 76 8.30 -4.88 -10.88
C ALA A 76 7.18 -4.64 -9.86
N SER A 77 6.22 -5.58 -9.73
CA SER A 77 5.15 -5.48 -8.73
C SER A 77 5.67 -5.53 -7.27
N THR A 78 6.72 -6.33 -7.00
CA THR A 78 7.40 -6.32 -5.70
C THR A 78 8.01 -4.95 -5.41
N LEU A 79 8.78 -4.38 -6.33
CA LEU A 79 9.35 -3.04 -6.19
C LEU A 79 8.26 -1.96 -6.03
N MET A 80 7.08 -2.12 -6.65
CA MET A 80 5.93 -1.24 -6.42
C MET A 80 5.39 -1.36 -4.99
N ILE A 81 5.20 -2.58 -4.47
CA ILE A 81 4.76 -2.83 -3.09
C ILE A 81 5.70 -2.12 -2.11
N PHE A 82 7.01 -2.29 -2.26
CA PHE A 82 7.99 -1.73 -1.34
C PHE A 82 8.31 -0.24 -1.57
N SER A 83 8.16 0.32 -2.77
CA SER A 83 8.57 1.71 -3.05
C SER A 83 7.43 2.72 -3.03
N LEU A 84 6.22 2.30 -3.42
CA LEU A 84 5.07 3.17 -3.68
C LEU A 84 4.02 3.12 -2.56
N ASN A 85 4.32 2.48 -1.43
CA ASN A 85 3.44 2.37 -0.27
C ASN A 85 4.16 2.77 1.04
N GLY A 86 3.42 3.42 1.94
CA GLY A 86 3.84 3.65 3.33
C GLY A 86 4.02 2.34 4.12
N PRO A 87 4.69 2.38 5.29
CA PRO A 87 5.11 1.18 6.01
C PRO A 87 3.95 0.24 6.33
N ASP A 88 2.88 0.75 6.94
CA ASP A 88 1.75 -0.08 7.39
C ASP A 88 1.02 -0.73 6.21
N LYS A 89 0.79 0.03 5.13
CA LYS A 89 0.14 -0.48 3.91
C LYS A 89 1.00 -1.57 3.24
N ARG A 90 2.31 -1.34 3.14
CA ARG A 90 3.28 -2.30 2.60
C ARG A 90 3.30 -3.59 3.41
N GLN A 91 3.36 -3.49 4.74
CA GLN A 91 3.38 -4.64 5.64
C GLN A 91 2.07 -5.43 5.57
N ASN A 92 0.92 -4.75 5.66
CA ASN A 92 -0.39 -5.40 5.54
C ASN A 92 -0.57 -6.09 4.17
N ALA A 93 -0.09 -5.48 3.08
CA ALA A 93 -0.11 -6.08 1.76
C ALA A 93 0.77 -7.34 1.69
N SER A 94 2.04 -7.23 2.06
CA SER A 94 3.01 -8.33 1.96
C SER A 94 2.62 -9.51 2.84
N GLU A 95 2.21 -9.30 4.10
CA GLU A 95 1.71 -10.37 4.99
C GLU A 95 0.52 -11.12 4.40
N THR A 96 -0.43 -10.39 3.80
CA THR A 96 -1.66 -10.97 3.26
C THR A 96 -1.39 -11.78 2.00
N ILE A 97 -0.53 -11.25 1.11
CA ILE A 97 -0.09 -11.96 -0.11
C ILE A 97 0.75 -13.20 0.27
N GLN A 98 1.70 -13.08 1.20
CA GLN A 98 2.46 -14.21 1.72
C GLN A 98 1.55 -15.31 2.27
N LYS A 99 0.46 -14.94 2.96
CA LYS A 99 -0.52 -15.92 3.45
C LYS A 99 -1.29 -16.61 2.32
N TYR A 100 -1.65 -15.90 1.24
CA TYR A 100 -2.26 -16.52 0.06
C TYR A 100 -1.29 -17.52 -0.61
N LEU A 101 -0.02 -17.14 -0.82
CA LEU A 101 0.98 -18.06 -1.40
C LEU A 101 1.25 -19.27 -0.51
N ARG A 102 1.43 -19.08 0.81
CA ARG A 102 1.63 -20.19 1.77
C ARG A 102 0.47 -21.18 1.75
N ASN A 103 -0.78 -20.71 1.72
CA ASN A 103 -1.95 -21.60 1.62
C ASN A 103 -1.91 -22.47 0.36
N LEU A 104 -1.47 -21.93 -0.79
CA LEU A 104 -1.32 -22.68 -2.05
C LEU A 104 -0.17 -23.69 -1.99
N ILE A 105 0.97 -23.31 -1.38
CA ILE A 105 2.16 -24.17 -1.26
C ILE A 105 1.91 -25.31 -0.25
N GLU A 106 1.22 -25.04 0.87
CA GLU A 106 0.93 -26.02 1.91
C GLU A 106 -0.26 -26.95 1.56
N TYR A 107 -1.23 -26.46 0.78
CA TYR A 107 -2.46 -27.20 0.43
C TYR A 107 -2.81 -27.01 -1.06
N PRO A 108 -1.97 -27.49 -2.00
CA PRO A 108 -2.17 -27.24 -3.43
C PRO A 108 -3.50 -27.80 -3.96
N ASP A 109 -3.92 -29.00 -3.55
CA ASP A 109 -5.16 -29.65 -4.00
C ASP A 109 -6.45 -28.99 -3.46
N GLU A 110 -6.34 -28.03 -2.54
CA GLU A 110 -7.48 -27.43 -1.83
C GLU A 110 -8.01 -26.19 -2.56
N SER A 111 -8.94 -26.43 -3.49
CA SER A 111 -9.50 -25.43 -4.41
C SER A 111 -10.14 -24.21 -3.74
N LYS A 112 -10.43 -24.21 -2.42
CA LYS A 112 -10.87 -22.99 -1.72
C LYS A 112 -9.78 -21.92 -1.68
N TYR A 113 -8.50 -22.29 -1.79
CA TYR A 113 -7.36 -21.35 -1.83
C TYR A 113 -7.04 -20.82 -3.22
N HIS A 114 -7.50 -21.49 -4.29
CA HIS A 114 -7.27 -21.07 -5.68
C HIS A 114 -8.01 -19.79 -6.06
N ARG A 115 -8.91 -19.27 -5.21
CA ARG A 115 -9.77 -18.13 -5.53
C ARG A 115 -9.85 -17.10 -4.40
N ILE A 116 -9.70 -15.82 -4.77
CA ILE A 116 -9.79 -14.67 -3.87
C ILE A 116 -10.91 -13.76 -4.41
N ARG A 117 -12.02 -13.64 -3.66
CA ARG A 117 -13.15 -12.77 -4.02
C ARG A 117 -12.70 -11.31 -3.97
N ILE A 118 -12.84 -10.56 -5.07
CA ILE A 118 -12.37 -9.17 -5.16
C ILE A 118 -13.16 -8.24 -4.21
N ASN A 119 -14.40 -8.63 -3.87
CA ASN A 119 -15.23 -7.98 -2.85
C ASN A 119 -14.90 -8.41 -1.40
N ASN A 120 -13.85 -9.20 -1.15
CA ASN A 120 -13.45 -9.55 0.21
C ASN A 120 -12.80 -8.35 0.91
N LYS A 121 -13.31 -7.97 2.09
CA LYS A 121 -12.84 -6.83 2.87
C LYS A 121 -11.32 -6.84 3.13
N ILE A 122 -10.74 -7.98 3.50
CA ILE A 122 -9.29 -8.09 3.77
C ILE A 122 -8.47 -7.92 2.49
N PHE A 123 -8.93 -8.48 1.37
CA PHE A 123 -8.30 -8.26 0.06
C PHE A 123 -8.36 -6.79 -0.34
N GLN A 124 -9.51 -6.13 -0.20
CA GLN A 124 -9.68 -4.72 -0.54
C GLN A 124 -8.82 -3.79 0.34
N GLU A 125 -8.92 -3.94 1.66
CA GLU A 125 -8.24 -3.05 2.63
C GLU A 125 -6.73 -3.24 2.70
N ARG A 126 -6.19 -4.43 2.34
CA ARG A 126 -4.76 -4.73 2.46
C ARG A 126 -4.02 -4.89 1.13
N VAL A 127 -4.64 -5.49 0.12
CA VAL A 127 -3.96 -5.89 -1.13
C VAL A 127 -4.37 -5.01 -2.30
N SER A 128 -5.67 -4.87 -2.58
CA SER A 128 -6.16 -4.08 -3.72
C SER A 128 -5.97 -2.58 -3.55
N CYS A 129 -5.77 -2.09 -2.32
CA CYS A 129 -5.46 -0.67 -2.06
C CYS A 129 -3.95 -0.35 -2.15
N ALA A 130 -3.09 -1.36 -2.34
CA ALA A 130 -1.64 -1.22 -2.37
C ALA A 130 -1.10 -1.24 -3.80
N ASN A 131 -0.25 -0.28 -4.13
CA ASN A 131 0.42 -0.23 -5.43
C ASN A 131 1.27 -1.48 -5.61
N GLY A 132 1.04 -2.25 -6.68
CA GLY A 132 1.71 -3.54 -6.93
C GLY A 132 1.03 -4.75 -6.25
N GLY A 133 0.08 -4.55 -5.33
CA GLY A 133 -0.49 -5.64 -4.53
C GLY A 133 -1.37 -6.59 -5.33
N LYS A 134 -2.14 -6.06 -6.29
CA LYS A 134 -2.94 -6.87 -7.23
C LYS A 134 -2.05 -7.38 -8.36
N GLU A 135 -1.19 -6.51 -8.88
CA GLU A 135 -0.24 -6.82 -9.97
C GLU A 135 0.68 -8.01 -9.62
N PHE A 136 1.11 -8.12 -8.36
CA PHE A 136 1.91 -9.26 -7.88
C PHE A 136 1.16 -10.59 -7.90
N LEU A 137 -0.13 -10.60 -7.54
CA LEU A 137 -0.94 -11.83 -7.62
C LEU A 137 -1.16 -12.24 -9.08
N LEU A 138 -1.35 -11.29 -9.99
CA LEU A 138 -1.40 -11.57 -11.43
C LEU A 138 -0.04 -12.14 -11.92
N ALA A 139 1.08 -11.61 -11.45
CA ALA A 139 2.42 -12.14 -11.74
C ALA A 139 2.62 -13.59 -11.23
N CYS A 140 1.97 -13.96 -10.12
CA CYS A 140 1.94 -15.33 -9.60
C CYS A 140 1.03 -16.29 -10.40
N GLY A 141 0.33 -15.82 -11.44
CA GLY A 141 -0.57 -16.62 -12.27
C GLY A 141 -2.04 -16.62 -11.83
N PHE A 142 -2.48 -15.69 -10.98
CA PHE A 142 -3.91 -15.43 -10.82
C PHE A 142 -4.47 -14.68 -12.04
N GLU A 143 -5.72 -14.95 -12.39
CA GLU A 143 -6.47 -14.32 -13.48
C GLU A 143 -7.77 -13.71 -12.94
N GLU A 144 -8.22 -12.58 -13.48
CA GLU A 144 -9.52 -12.01 -13.12
C GLU A 144 -10.66 -12.74 -13.85
N LYS A 145 -11.61 -13.28 -13.09
CA LYS A 145 -12.77 -14.01 -13.61
C LYS A 145 -14.02 -13.68 -12.81
N ASP A 146 -15.10 -13.42 -13.53
CA ASP A 146 -16.44 -13.42 -12.94
C ASP A 146 -16.91 -14.86 -12.74
N LEU A 147 -17.32 -15.19 -11.51
CA LEU A 147 -17.85 -16.49 -11.14
C LEU A 147 -19.27 -16.34 -10.60
N ILE A 148 -20.10 -17.36 -10.83
CA ILE A 148 -21.42 -17.45 -10.17
C ILE A 148 -21.20 -17.90 -8.72
N ASN A 149 -21.63 -17.08 -7.78
CA ASN A 149 -21.57 -17.30 -6.34
C ASN A 149 -22.93 -16.96 -5.72
N ASN A 150 -23.61 -17.94 -5.12
CA ASN A 150 -24.98 -17.79 -4.59
C ASN A 150 -25.94 -17.12 -5.60
N GLU A 151 -26.01 -17.67 -6.81
CA GLU A 151 -26.85 -17.19 -7.94
C GLU A 151 -26.51 -15.79 -8.49
N GLN A 152 -25.48 -15.11 -7.94
CA GLN A 152 -25.02 -13.80 -8.39
C GLN A 152 -23.67 -13.91 -9.11
N GLN A 153 -23.46 -13.12 -10.16
CA GLN A 153 -22.16 -12.99 -10.84
C GLN A 153 -21.27 -12.05 -10.03
N GLU A 154 -20.08 -12.51 -9.63
CA GLU A 154 -19.13 -11.73 -8.84
C GLU A 154 -17.68 -11.87 -9.30
N PRO A 155 -16.85 -10.82 -9.19
CA PRO A 155 -15.46 -10.85 -9.59
C PRO A 155 -14.54 -11.55 -8.56
N PHE A 156 -13.67 -12.43 -9.06
CA PHE A 156 -12.62 -13.12 -8.31
C PHE A 156 -11.27 -12.98 -9.03
N LEU A 157 -10.18 -13.02 -8.26
CA LEU A 157 -8.90 -13.53 -8.74
C LEU A 157 -8.91 -15.05 -8.62
N VAL A 158 -8.51 -15.77 -9.67
CA VAL A 158 -8.48 -17.24 -9.72
C VAL A 158 -7.16 -17.71 -10.32
N ILE A 159 -6.38 -18.51 -9.58
CA ILE A 159 -5.20 -19.20 -10.12
C ILE A 159 -5.63 -20.55 -10.73
N PRO A 160 -5.28 -20.87 -11.99
CA PRO A 160 -5.56 -22.18 -12.59
C PRO A 160 -4.85 -23.33 -11.88
N ASP A 161 -5.41 -24.55 -11.89
CA ASP A 161 -4.85 -25.72 -11.18
C ASP A 161 -3.37 -25.95 -11.51
N ASN A 162 -3.01 -25.91 -12.80
CA ASN A 162 -1.63 -26.12 -13.26
C ASN A 162 -0.64 -25.02 -12.83
N LYS A 163 -1.13 -23.88 -12.34
CA LYS A 163 -0.33 -22.81 -11.71
C LYS A 163 -0.35 -22.92 -10.18
N ALA A 164 -1.45 -23.40 -9.58
CA ALA A 164 -1.51 -23.72 -8.17
C ALA A 164 -0.60 -24.91 -7.79
N MET A 165 -0.45 -25.91 -8.70
CA MET A 165 0.49 -27.02 -8.54
C MET A 165 1.97 -26.63 -8.71
N ASP A 166 2.26 -25.47 -9.31
CA ASP A 166 3.64 -24.99 -9.55
C ASP A 166 4.22 -24.35 -8.28
N THR A 167 4.37 -25.18 -7.25
CA THR A 167 4.91 -24.79 -5.95
C THR A 167 6.31 -24.22 -6.04
N TYR A 168 7.11 -24.61 -7.05
CA TYR A 168 8.44 -24.04 -7.29
C TYR A 168 8.37 -22.56 -7.72
N SER A 169 7.47 -22.19 -8.65
CA SER A 169 7.22 -20.78 -8.98
C SER A 169 6.61 -20.00 -7.81
N LEU A 170 5.70 -20.60 -7.05
CA LEU A 170 5.09 -19.97 -5.87
C LEU A 170 6.10 -19.72 -4.74
N ILE A 171 7.07 -20.62 -4.54
CA ILE A 171 8.17 -20.45 -3.57
C ILE A 171 9.09 -19.30 -4.00
N GLN A 172 9.50 -19.24 -5.27
CA GLN A 172 10.32 -18.11 -5.76
C GLN A 172 9.60 -16.76 -5.59
N ALA A 173 8.30 -16.70 -5.90
CA ALA A 173 7.49 -15.51 -5.66
C ALA A 173 7.44 -15.13 -4.16
N LEU A 174 7.31 -16.13 -3.28
CA LEU A 174 7.31 -15.93 -1.83
C LEU A 174 8.67 -15.40 -1.32
N GLU A 175 9.79 -15.92 -1.84
CA GLU A 175 11.15 -15.48 -1.51
C GLU A 175 11.45 -14.07 -2.02
N ILE A 176 11.05 -13.73 -3.26
CA ILE A 176 11.17 -12.38 -3.83
C ILE A 176 10.36 -11.37 -3.00
N LEU A 177 9.15 -11.73 -2.57
CA LEU A 177 8.31 -10.85 -1.73
C LEU A 177 8.86 -10.68 -0.30
N GLN A 178 9.54 -11.70 0.24
CA GLN A 178 10.17 -11.64 1.57
C GLN A 178 11.51 -10.90 1.58
N THR A 179 12.28 -10.99 0.49
CA THR A 179 13.57 -10.31 0.33
C THR A 179 13.44 -8.91 -0.29
N GLY A 180 12.26 -8.55 -0.81
CA GLY A 180 11.97 -7.29 -1.47
C GLY A 180 12.33 -6.06 -0.63
N GLN A 181 12.86 -5.03 -1.30
CA GLN A 181 13.25 -3.77 -0.68
C GLN A 181 12.72 -2.57 -1.47
N ALA A 182 12.67 -1.41 -0.81
CA ALA A 182 12.25 -0.17 -1.45
C ALA A 182 13.38 0.37 -2.33
N VAL A 183 13.04 0.88 -3.52
CA VAL A 183 13.98 1.58 -4.41
C VAL A 183 14.61 2.75 -3.65
N PRO A 184 15.95 2.78 -3.48
CA PRO A 184 16.61 3.82 -2.72
C PRO A 184 16.60 5.15 -3.49
N LEU A 185 16.22 6.23 -2.81
CA LEU A 185 16.36 7.59 -3.32
C LEU A 185 17.58 8.24 -2.67
N LYS A 186 18.64 8.45 -3.45
CA LYS A 186 19.88 9.09 -2.99
C LYS A 186 19.67 10.60 -2.96
N LEU A 187 20.21 11.29 -1.95
CA LEU A 187 20.25 12.76 -1.93
C LEU A 187 21.30 13.24 -2.94
N SER A 188 20.91 14.08 -3.91
CA SER A 188 21.91 14.78 -4.72
C SER A 188 22.63 15.83 -3.89
N ARG A 189 23.95 15.87 -4.02
CA ARG A 189 24.81 16.91 -3.44
C ARG A 189 25.21 17.98 -4.46
N ASN A 190 24.89 17.75 -5.74
CA ASN A 190 25.25 18.63 -6.84
C ASN A 190 24.07 19.57 -7.11
N ALA A 191 23.87 20.54 -6.21
CA ALA A 191 23.08 21.71 -6.52
C ALA A 191 23.72 22.45 -7.70
N ALA A 192 22.91 22.77 -8.70
CA ALA A 192 23.24 23.65 -9.83
C ALA A 192 22.68 25.05 -9.57
#